data_AF-A0A011PR09-F1
#
_entry.id   AF-A0A011PR09-F1
#
_cell.length_a   1.000
_cell.length_b   1.000
_cell.length_c   1.000
_cell.angle_alpha   90.00
_cell.angle_beta   90.00
_cell.angle_gamma   90.00
#
_symmetry.space_group_name_H-M   'P 1'
#
loop_
_entity.id
_entity.type
_entity.pdbx_description
1 polymer ?
#
loop_
_entity_poly.entity_id
_entity_poly.type
_entity_poly.pdbx_seq_one_letter_code
_entity_poly.pdbx_strand_id
1 'polypeptide(L)'
;MRGDGKRYKFSIRTGAELDGVSYQAAFQPPAGEWTRIELAVADFIPTWRGRVLDHLPPLAVSSARQVGLLIADRQVGPFKLDLRAIELVG
;
A
#
# COMPACT_ATOMS: atom_id res chain seq x y z
N MET A 1 -6.77 -10.60 5.32
CA MET A 1 -7.10 -9.36 6.08
C MET A 1 -8.60 -9.27 6.29
N ARG A 2 -9.07 -8.47 7.25
CA ARG A 2 -10.47 -8.10 7.43
C ARG A 2 -10.56 -6.60 7.67
N GLY A 3 -11.38 -5.91 6.86
CA GLY A 3 -11.49 -4.46 6.93
C GLY A 3 -12.82 -3.98 7.49
N ASP A 4 -13.01 -2.67 7.37
CA ASP A 4 -14.17 -1.88 7.79
C ASP A 4 -14.87 -1.20 6.60
N GLY A 5 -14.54 -1.62 5.37
CA GLY A 5 -15.06 -1.02 4.14
C GLY A 5 -14.36 0.28 3.72
N LYS A 6 -13.37 0.77 4.48
CA LYS A 6 -12.58 1.96 4.12
C LYS A 6 -11.49 1.64 3.12
N ARG A 7 -11.04 2.70 2.43
CA ARG A 7 -9.92 2.64 1.48
C ARG A 7 -8.59 2.79 2.20
N TYR A 8 -7.64 1.93 1.84
CA TYR A 8 -6.29 1.94 2.38
C TYR A 8 -5.28 2.03 1.24
N LYS A 9 -4.03 2.36 1.59
CA LYS A 9 -2.88 2.27 0.71
C LYS A 9 -1.84 1.33 1.31
N PHE A 10 -1.32 0.43 0.49
CA PHE A 10 -0.13 -0.33 0.79
C PHE A 10 1.06 0.37 0.15
N SER A 11 2.07 0.67 0.94
CA SER A 11 3.25 1.43 0.49
C SER A 11 4.51 0.59 0.61
N ILE A 12 5.35 0.60 -0.43
CA ILE A 12 6.69 0.03 -0.43
C ILE A 12 7.70 1.15 -0.66
N ARG A 13 8.75 1.21 0.16
CA ARG A 13 9.89 2.13 -0.04
C ARG A 13 11.11 1.35 -0.48
N THR A 14 11.83 1.88 -1.47
CA THR A 14 12.94 1.20 -2.14
C THR A 14 14.30 1.91 -2.00
N GLY A 15 14.36 3.02 -1.25
CA GLY A 15 15.59 3.76 -0.97
C GLY A 15 16.14 3.51 0.45
N ALA A 16 17.41 3.87 0.67
CA ALA A 16 18.04 3.86 2.00
C ALA A 16 17.58 5.03 2.90
N GLU A 17 17.05 6.09 2.29
CA GLU A 17 16.57 7.29 2.96
C GLU A 17 15.18 7.03 3.58
N LEU A 18 15.01 7.42 4.86
CA LEU A 18 13.75 7.27 5.60
C LEU A 18 12.56 8.02 4.95
N ASP A 19 12.83 9.09 4.21
CA ASP A 19 11.88 9.93 3.47
C ASP A 19 11.96 9.76 1.95
N GLY A 20 12.57 8.67 1.48
CA GLY A 20 12.69 8.32 0.06
C GLY A 20 11.35 8.02 -0.64
N VAL A 21 11.42 7.73 -1.94
CA VAL A 21 10.26 7.43 -2.80
C VAL A 21 9.42 6.28 -2.23
N SER A 22 8.11 6.48 -2.22
CA SER A 22 7.12 5.50 -1.78
C SER A 22 6.25 5.07 -2.97
N TYR A 23 6.35 3.80 -3.33
CA TYR A 23 5.47 3.14 -4.28
C TYR A 23 4.18 2.74 -3.57
N GLN A 24 3.01 3.18 -4.05
CA GLN A 24 1.74 3.00 -3.37
C GLN A 24 0.69 2.35 -4.26
N ALA A 25 0.00 1.36 -3.72
CA ALA A 25 -1.19 0.76 -4.33
C ALA A 25 -2.39 0.94 -3.38
N ALA A 26 -3.53 1.36 -3.91
CA ALA A 26 -4.76 1.54 -3.13
C ALA A 26 -5.60 0.27 -3.16
N PHE A 27 -6.27 -0.04 -2.05
CA PHE A 27 -7.17 -1.19 -1.95
C PHE A 27 -8.30 -0.90 -0.96
N GLN A 28 -9.40 -1.64 -1.09
CA GLN A 28 -10.58 -1.48 -0.24
C GLN A 28 -11.16 -2.85 0.10
N PRO A 29 -10.87 -3.40 1.29
CA PRO A 29 -11.44 -4.68 1.71
C PRO A 29 -12.95 -4.56 2.00
N PRO A 30 -13.72 -5.64 1.78
CA PRO A 30 -15.08 -5.73 2.29
C PRO A 30 -15.07 -5.60 3.82
N ALA A 31 -16.15 -5.02 4.35
CA ALA A 31 -16.31 -4.85 5.79
C ALA A 31 -16.64 -6.19 6.47
N GLY A 32 -15.98 -6.49 7.60
CA GLY A 32 -16.36 -7.60 8.48
C GLY A 32 -15.95 -9.00 8.03
N GLU A 33 -15.49 -9.17 6.79
CA GLU A 33 -15.12 -10.48 6.24
C GLU A 33 -13.60 -10.66 6.13
N TRP A 34 -13.12 -11.86 6.46
CA TRP A 34 -11.73 -12.24 6.19
C TRP A 34 -11.57 -12.56 4.72
N THR A 35 -10.74 -11.79 4.03
CA THR A 35 -10.46 -11.96 2.60
C THR A 35 -8.96 -11.87 2.29
N ARG A 36 -8.59 -12.29 1.07
CA ARG A 36 -7.28 -12.08 0.45
C ARG A 36 -7.45 -10.98 -0.62
N ILE A 37 -6.58 -9.98 -0.57
CA ILE A 37 -6.44 -8.98 -1.64
C ILE A 37 -5.05 -9.15 -2.20
N GLU A 38 -4.96 -9.27 -3.52
CA GLU A 38 -3.70 -9.32 -4.26
C GLU A 38 -3.49 -7.98 -4.96
N LEU A 39 -2.29 -7.43 -4.81
CA LEU A 39 -1.90 -6.16 -5.41
C LEU A 39 -0.80 -6.49 -6.41
N ALA A 40 -1.05 -6.22 -7.69
CA ALA A 40 -0.04 -6.45 -8.70
C ALA A 40 1.08 -5.41 -8.54
N VAL A 41 2.32 -5.81 -8.82
CA VAL A 41 3.47 -4.89 -8.80
C VAL A 41 3.24 -3.68 -9.72
N ALA A 42 2.49 -3.87 -10.81
CA ALA A 42 2.10 -2.82 -11.75
C ALA A 42 1.12 -1.78 -11.17
N ASP A 43 0.39 -2.10 -10.09
CA ASP A 43 -0.57 -1.18 -9.46
C ASP A 43 0.11 -0.15 -8.55
N PHE A 44 1.42 -0.30 -8.32
CA PHE A 44 2.18 0.56 -7.43
C PHE A 44 2.68 1.81 -8.15
N ILE A 45 2.17 2.96 -7.72
CA ILE A 45 2.52 4.26 -8.28
C ILE A 45 3.61 4.91 -7.42
N PRO A 46 4.74 5.35 -8.00
CA PRO A 46 5.78 6.06 -7.27
C PRO A 46 5.30 7.44 -6.82
N THR A 47 5.48 7.74 -5.54
CA THR A 47 5.11 9.02 -4.95
C THR A 47 6.21 9.57 -4.04
N TRP A 48 6.33 10.89 -4.00
CA TRP A 48 7.16 11.60 -3.02
C TRP A 48 6.41 12.82 -2.49
N ARG A 49 6.27 12.89 -1.17
CA ARG A 49 5.51 13.96 -0.47
C ARG A 49 4.14 14.24 -1.11
N GLY A 50 3.43 13.17 -1.47
CA GLY A 50 2.08 13.23 -2.06
C GLY A 50 2.02 13.53 -3.56
N ARG A 51 3.15 13.72 -4.24
CA ARG A 51 3.22 13.93 -5.70
C ARG A 51 3.57 12.62 -6.40
N VAL A 52 2.89 12.34 -7.51
CA VAL A 52 3.24 11.22 -8.39
C VAL A 52 4.53 11.56 -9.16
N LEU A 53 5.38 10.55 -9.37
CA LEU A 53 6.64 10.67 -10.09
C LEU A 53 6.62 9.84 -11.39
N ASP A 54 6.05 10.38 -12.46
CA ASP A 54 5.78 9.65 -13.72
C ASP A 54 7.03 9.19 -14.49
N HIS A 55 8.21 9.70 -14.13
CA HIS A 55 9.49 9.39 -14.79
C HIS A 55 10.27 8.25 -14.11
N LEU A 56 9.78 7.74 -12.97
CA LEU A 56 10.44 6.64 -12.27
C LEU A 56 10.02 5.28 -12.84
N PRO A 57 10.92 4.28 -12.80
CA PRO A 57 10.58 2.94 -13.24
C PRO A 57 9.49 2.31 -12.35
N PRO A 58 8.83 1.24 -12.82
CA PRO A 58 7.94 0.44 -11.99
C PRO A 58 8.66 -0.10 -10.74
N LEU A 59 7.88 -0.45 -9.72
CA LEU A 59 8.39 -1.03 -8.48
C LEU A 59 9.23 -2.29 -8.76
N ALA A 60 10.51 -2.27 -8.35
CA ALA A 60 11.34 -3.46 -8.25
C ALA A 60 11.21 -4.06 -6.85
N VAL A 61 10.45 -5.15 -6.69
CA VAL A 61 10.20 -5.76 -5.36
C VAL A 61 11.49 -6.18 -4.66
N SER A 62 12.52 -6.59 -5.40
CA SER A 62 13.85 -6.93 -4.87
C SER A 62 14.54 -5.76 -4.15
N SER A 63 14.12 -4.53 -4.41
CA SER A 63 14.64 -3.32 -3.76
C SER A 63 13.83 -2.87 -2.55
N ALA A 64 12.76 -3.60 -2.18
CA ALA A 64 11.91 -3.26 -1.05
C ALA A 64 12.69 -3.25 0.28
N ARG A 65 12.63 -2.12 1.00
CA ARG A 65 13.25 -1.94 2.32
C ARG A 65 12.25 -1.79 3.45
N GLN A 66 11.08 -1.24 3.14
CA GLN A 66 10.03 -1.00 4.12
C GLN A 66 8.66 -1.18 3.46
N VAL A 67 7.73 -1.73 4.24
CA VAL A 67 6.30 -1.76 3.93
C VAL A 67 5.52 -0.87 4.90
N GLY A 68 4.39 -0.34 4.45
CA GLY A 68 3.51 0.50 5.25
C GLY A 68 2.05 0.34 4.85
N LEU A 69 1.17 0.58 5.81
CA LEU A 69 -0.28 0.59 5.63
C LEU A 69 -0.81 1.94 6.08
N LEU A 70 -1.57 2.59 5.21
CA LEU A 70 -2.08 3.92 5.44
C LEU A 70 -3.60 3.93 5.25
N ILE A 71 -4.32 4.55 6.18
CA ILE A 71 -5.70 4.97 5.93
C ILE A 71 -5.66 6.15 4.94
N ALA A 72 -6.39 6.03 3.83
CA ALA A 72 -6.23 6.93 2.69
C ALA A 72 -7.38 7.94 2.56
N ASP A 73 -7.21 8.89 1.66
CA ASP A 73 -8.27 9.71 1.04
C ASP A 73 -9.14 10.52 2.01
N ARG A 74 -8.53 10.99 3.11
CA ARG A 74 -9.16 11.89 4.12
C ARG A 74 -10.49 11.34 4.65
N GLN A 75 -10.59 10.03 4.80
CA GLN A 75 -11.79 9.39 5.32
C GLN A 75 -12.04 9.78 6.78
N VAL A 76 -13.30 10.04 7.11
CA VAL A 76 -13.74 10.45 8.45
C VAL A 76 -14.08 9.23 9.30
N GLY A 77 -13.87 9.36 10.61
CA GLY A 77 -14.31 8.40 11.62
C GLY A 77 -13.27 7.34 12.00
N PRO A 78 -13.60 6.48 12.97
CA PRO A 78 -12.71 5.41 13.41
C PRO A 78 -12.46 4.43 12.26
N PHE A 79 -11.29 3.81 12.26
CA PHE A 79 -10.92 2.78 11.31
C PHE A 79 -10.41 1.53 12.01
N LYS A 80 -10.57 0.37 11.38
CA LYS A 80 -10.02 -0.90 11.86
C LYS A 80 -9.64 -1.81 10.69
N LEU A 81 -8.40 -2.27 10.73
CA LEU A 81 -7.86 -3.23 9.76
C LEU A 81 -7.20 -4.38 10.52
N ASP A 82 -7.79 -5.57 10.45
CA ASP A 82 -7.21 -6.77 11.01
C ASP A 82 -6.35 -7.48 9.93
N LEU A 83 -5.09 -7.76 10.26
CA LEU A 83 -4.15 -8.44 9.38
C LEU A 83 -3.81 -9.82 9.93
N ARG A 84 -3.71 -10.80 9.03
CA ARG A 84 -3.22 -12.15 9.36
C ARG A 84 -1.81 -12.36 8.85
N ALA A 85 -1.59 -12.05 7.57
CA ALA A 85 -0.32 -12.20 6.90
C ALA A 85 -0.19 -11.17 5.78
N ILE A 86 1.06 -10.89 5.41
CA ILE A 86 1.46 -10.20 4.19
C ILE A 86 2.45 -11.14 3.52
N GLU A 87 2.18 -11.51 2.27
CA GLU A 87 2.92 -12.54 1.55
C GLU A 87 3.26 -12.02 0.16
N LEU A 88 4.45 -12.35 -0.32
CA LEU A 88 4.76 -12.25 -1.74
C LEU A 88 4.20 -13.50 -2.44
N VAL A 89 3.31 -13.29 -3.40
CA VAL A 89 2.77 -14.35 -4.26
C VAL A 89 3.13 -14.11 -5.72
N GLY A 90 3.34 -15.19 -6.45
CA GLY A 90 3.77 -15.20 -7.86
C GLY A 90 2.66 -15.61 -8.80
#